data_AF-A0A2N0V2K4-F1
#
_entry.id   AF-A0A2N0V2K4-F1
#
_cell.length_a   1.000
_cell.length_b   1.000
_cell.length_c   1.000
_cell.angle_alpha   90.00
_cell.angle_beta   90.00
_cell.angle_gamma   90.00
#
_symmetry.space_group_name_H-M   'P 1'
#
loop_
_entity.id
_entity.type
_entity.pdbx_description
1 polymer ?
#
loop_
_entity_poly.entity_id
_entity_poly.type
_entity_poly.pdbx_seq_one_letter_code
_entity_poly.pdbx_strand_id
1 'polypeptide(L)'
;MQKTDKTPLWVFLALSSIETRKGALLLIWSSIVFTLYCVPWPLYFDGNGWVAKLFLIDDWEWFAMMLPMTFWYWLSMRWVDKNGGWRLAGA
;
A
#
# COMPACT_ATOMS: atom_id res chain seq x y z
N MET A 1 6.70 -0.70 15.77
CA MET A 1 5.81 0.07 16.67
C MET A 1 5.74 -0.71 17.98
N GLN A 2 6.10 -0.14 19.14
CA GLN A 2 5.89 -0.87 20.41
C GLN A 2 4.39 -1.12 20.60
N LYS A 3 4.02 -2.37 20.89
CA LYS A 3 2.62 -2.80 21.05
C LYS A 3 2.01 -2.09 22.26
N THR A 4 1.37 -0.95 22.02
CA THR A 4 0.52 -0.30 23.02
C THR A 4 -0.81 -1.04 23.04
N ASP A 5 -1.36 -1.31 24.23
CA ASP A 5 -2.61 -2.08 24.44
C ASP A 5 -3.83 -1.51 23.68
N LYS A 6 -3.74 -0.27 23.19
CA LYS A 6 -4.79 0.40 22.42
C LYS A 6 -4.71 0.14 20.91
N THR A 7 -3.64 -0.49 20.40
CA THR A 7 -3.49 -0.74 18.96
C THR A 7 -4.28 -1.98 18.54
N PRO A 8 -5.28 -1.86 17.65
CA PRO A 8 -6.05 -3.00 17.21
C PRO A 8 -5.23 -3.87 16.25
N LEU A 9 -5.48 -5.18 16.30
CA LEU A 9 -4.60 -6.20 15.72
C LEU A 9 -4.39 -6.05 14.20
N TRP A 10 -5.43 -5.62 13.46
CA TRP A 10 -5.35 -5.30 12.03
C TRP A 10 -4.34 -4.20 11.66
N VAL A 11 -4.27 -3.13 12.46
CA VAL A 11 -3.35 -1.99 12.30
C VAL A 11 -1.95 -2.42 12.69
N PHE A 12 -1.84 -3.18 13.79
CA PHE A 12 -0.57 -3.73 14.23
C PHE A 12 0.04 -4.66 13.19
N LEU A 13 -0.75 -5.52 12.55
CA LEU A 13 -0.26 -6.40 11.48
C LEU A 13 0.25 -5.58 10.28
N ALA A 14 -0.51 -4.57 9.85
CA ALA A 14 -0.16 -3.73 8.70
C ALA A 14 1.09 -2.85 8.95
N LEU A 15 1.26 -2.33 10.16
CA LEU A 15 2.29 -1.33 10.49
C LEU A 15 3.29 -1.82 11.54
N SER A 16 3.39 -3.13 11.77
CA SER A 16 4.28 -3.75 12.77
C SER A 16 5.73 -3.29 12.62
N SER A 17 6.21 -3.23 11.37
CA SER A 17 7.57 -2.83 10.99
C SER A 17 7.76 -1.31 10.82
N ILE A 18 6.67 -0.52 10.84
CA ILE A 18 6.71 0.91 10.55
C ILE A 18 6.42 1.72 11.81
N GLU A 19 7.42 2.50 12.23
CA GLU A 19 7.31 3.33 13.45
C GLU A 19 7.07 4.82 13.15
N THR A 20 7.31 5.24 11.91
CA THR A 20 7.29 6.66 11.53
C THR A 20 6.20 6.95 10.50
N ARG A 21 5.60 8.14 10.61
CA ARG A 21 4.58 8.62 9.66
C ARG A 21 5.09 8.65 8.22
N LYS A 22 6.38 9.01 8.05
CA LYS A 22 7.06 9.02 6.75
C LYS A 22 7.17 7.61 6.14
N GLY A 23 7.53 6.60 6.95
CA GLY A 23 7.60 5.21 6.48
C GLY A 23 6.25 4.67 6.02
N ALA A 24 5.17 5.00 6.75
CA ALA A 24 3.82 4.60 6.34
C ALA A 24 3.38 5.29 5.05
N LEU A 25 3.71 6.58 4.89
CA LEU A 25 3.43 7.32 3.65
C LEU A 25 4.17 6.72 2.46
N LEU A 26 5.45 6.35 2.63
CA LEU A 26 6.20 5.65 1.60
C LEU A 26 5.56 4.29 1.26
N LEU A 27 5.10 3.53 2.25
CA LEU A 27 4.50 2.23 2.00
C LEU A 27 3.17 2.34 1.23
N ILE A 28 2.33 3.33 1.55
CA ILE A 28 1.12 3.61 0.77
C ILE A 28 1.49 4.05 -0.65
N TRP A 29 2.45 4.96 -0.81
CA TRP A 29 2.89 5.41 -2.13
C TRP A 29 3.43 4.27 -2.98
N SER A 30 4.29 3.42 -2.41
CA SER A 30 4.79 2.22 -3.08
C SER A 30 3.65 1.27 -3.46
N SER A 31 2.65 1.09 -2.58
CA SER A 31 1.48 0.25 -2.86
C SER A 31 0.63 0.81 -4.00
N ILE A 32 0.43 2.13 -4.06
CA ILE A 32 -0.29 2.79 -5.16
C ILE A 32 0.46 2.61 -6.49
N VAL A 33 1.77 2.83 -6.50
CA VAL A 33 2.61 2.64 -7.70
C VAL A 33 2.56 1.18 -8.17
N PHE A 34 2.63 0.23 -7.24
CA PHE A 34 2.48 -1.19 -7.56
C PHE A 34 1.09 -1.53 -8.10
N THR A 35 0.04 -0.94 -7.51
CA THR A 35 -1.34 -1.15 -7.97
C THR A 35 -1.54 -0.60 -9.38
N LEU A 36 -0.98 0.57 -9.69
CA LEU A 36 -0.96 1.13 -11.04
C LEU A 36 -0.15 0.27 -12.01
N TYR A 37 0.94 -0.36 -11.54
CA TYR A 37 1.71 -1.30 -12.35
C TYR A 37 0.91 -2.57 -12.68
N CYS A 38 0.07 -3.03 -11.75
CA CYS A 38 -0.81 -4.18 -11.95
C CYS A 38 -2.05 -3.90 -12.82
N VAL A 39 -2.25 -2.67 -13.29
CA VAL A 39 -3.30 -2.39 -14.28
C VAL A 39 -2.87 -3.04 -15.61
N PRO A 40 -3.76 -3.77 -16.32
CA PRO A 40 -3.43 -4.35 -17.60
C PRO A 40 -3.40 -3.27 -18.69
N TRP A 41 -2.31 -2.51 -18.69
CA TRP A 41 -1.92 -1.57 -19.75
C TRP A 41 -1.82 -2.22 -21.14
N PRO A 42 -1.43 -3.51 -21.30
CA PRO A 42 -1.40 -4.16 -22.61
C PRO A 42 -2.75 -4.12 -23.34
N LEU A 43 -3.87 -4.25 -22.62
CA LEU A 43 -5.23 -4.18 -23.20
C LEU A 43 -5.57 -2.79 -23.78
N TYR A 44 -4.92 -1.73 -23.30
CA TYR A 44 -5.15 -0.36 -23.78
C TYR A 44 -4.16 0.06 -24.88
N PHE A 45 -2.99 -0.59 -24.94
CA PHE A 45 -1.92 -0.31 -25.90
C PHE A 45 -1.67 -1.52 -26.80
N ASP A 46 -2.74 -1.94 -27.48
CA ASP A 46 -2.77 -3.04 -28.43
C ASP A 46 -1.93 -2.66 -29.68
N GLY A 47 -0.61 -2.94 -29.63
CA GLY A 47 0.32 -2.61 -30.72
C GLY A 47 1.76 -2.33 -30.32
N ASN A 48 2.03 -2.03 -29.04
CA ASN A 48 3.41 -1.85 -28.55
C ASN A 48 3.88 -3.12 -27.83
N GLY A 49 4.51 -4.06 -28.54
CA GLY A 49 5.06 -5.30 -27.97
C GLY A 49 6.06 -5.10 -26.82
N TRP A 50 6.59 -3.89 -26.64
CA TRP A 50 7.36 -3.49 -25.44
C TRP A 50 6.50 -3.38 -24.17
N VAL A 51 5.29 -2.84 -24.29
CA VAL A 51 4.37 -2.68 -23.15
C VAL A 51 3.90 -4.04 -22.67
N ALA A 52 3.60 -4.96 -23.59
CA ALA A 52 3.25 -6.35 -23.26
C ALA A 52 4.42 -7.14 -22.61
N LYS A 53 5.68 -6.78 -22.91
CA LYS A 53 6.86 -7.45 -22.34
C LYS A 53 7.25 -6.91 -20.96
N LEU A 54 6.99 -5.64 -20.70
CA LEU A 54 7.19 -4.99 -19.40
C LEU A 54 6.03 -5.31 -18.44
N PHE A 55 4.79 -5.13 -18.90
CA PHE A 55 3.59 -5.41 -18.15
C PHE A 55 3.08 -6.80 -18.49
N LEU A 56 3.64 -7.81 -17.81
CA LEU A 56 3.28 -9.22 -17.92
C LEU A 56 1.87 -9.57 -17.39
N ILE A 57 1.08 -8.55 -17.03
CA ILE A 57 -0.21 -8.67 -16.35
C ILE A 57 -1.28 -8.34 -17.38
N ASP A 58 -1.90 -9.37 -17.94
CA ASP A 58 -3.03 -9.25 -18.87
C ASP A 58 -4.39 -9.29 -18.14
N ASP A 59 -4.41 -9.60 -16.85
CA ASP A 59 -5.63 -9.83 -16.08
C ASP A 59 -5.89 -8.77 -15.01
N TRP A 60 -7.17 -8.43 -14.83
CA TRP A 60 -7.65 -7.49 -13.80
C TRP A 60 -7.59 -8.08 -12.37
N GLU A 61 -7.30 -9.38 -12.25
CA GLU A 61 -7.26 -10.11 -10.97
C GLU A 61 -6.18 -9.57 -10.02
N TRP A 62 -5.00 -9.25 -10.54
CA TRP A 62 -3.89 -8.70 -9.75
C TRP A 62 -4.22 -7.32 -9.19
N PHE A 63 -4.87 -6.48 -10.00
CA PHE A 63 -5.38 -5.19 -9.53
C PHE A 63 -6.47 -5.36 -8.46
N ALA A 64 -7.40 -6.30 -8.68
CA ALA A 64 -8.46 -6.60 -7.72
C ALA A 64 -7.92 -7.14 -6.38
N MET A 65 -6.79 -7.85 -6.39
CA MET A 65 -6.11 -8.30 -5.16
C MET A 65 -5.32 -7.18 -4.47
N MET A 66 -4.70 -6.26 -5.22
CA MET A 66 -3.90 -5.15 -4.67
C MET A 66 -4.75 -4.01 -4.07
N LEU A 67 -5.95 -3.78 -4.62
CA LEU A 67 -6.88 -2.76 -4.14
C LEU A 67 -7.25 -2.90 -2.64
N PRO A 68 -7.75 -4.06 -2.18
CA PRO A 68 -8.12 -4.24 -0.77
C PRO A 68 -6.89 -4.17 0.15
N MET A 69 -5.71 -4.61 -0.30
CA MET A 69 -4.47 -4.45 0.46
C MET A 69 -4.09 -2.97 0.62
N THR A 70 -4.12 -2.19 -0.46
CA THR A 70 -3.82 -0.76 -0.41
C THR A 70 -4.83 -0.01 0.46
N PHE A 71 -6.12 -0.36 0.34
CA PHE A 71 -7.18 0.20 1.18
C PHE A 71 -6.99 -0.14 2.65
N TRP A 72 -6.56 -1.36 2.96
CA TRP A 72 -6.23 -1.81 4.31
C TRP A 72 -5.07 -1.02 4.93
N TYR A 73 -3.99 -0.82 4.17
CA TYR A 73 -2.86 0.01 4.62
C TYR A 73 -3.28 1.47 4.84
N TRP A 74 -4.15 2.00 3.97
CA TRP A 74 -4.68 3.35 4.10
C TRP A 74 -5.58 3.52 5.32
N LEU A 75 -6.51 2.59 5.56
CA LEU A 75 -7.32 2.57 6.78
C LEU A 75 -6.45 2.47 8.03
N SER A 76 -5.42 1.61 7.98
CA SER A 76 -4.48 1.44 9.09
C SER A 76 -3.74 2.74 9.39
N MET A 77 -3.23 3.43 8.37
CA MET A 77 -2.60 4.75 8.55
C MET A 77 -3.59 5.77 9.11
N ARG A 78 -4.81 5.86 8.57
CA ARG A 78 -5.83 6.82 9.03
C ARG A 78 -6.21 6.59 10.50
N TRP A 79 -6.22 5.34 10.94
CA TRP A 79 -6.43 4.99 12.33
C TRP A 79 -5.26 5.44 13.22
N VAL A 80 -4.02 5.22 12.80
CA VAL A 80 -2.83 5.67 13.56
C VAL A 80 -2.73 7.19 13.63
N ASP A 81 -3.05 7.90 12.53
CA ASP A 81 -3.05 9.37 12.46
C ASP A 81 -4.09 9.97 13.43
N LYS A 82 -5.27 9.35 13.54
CA LYS A 82 -6.32 9.78 14.48
C LYS A 82 -6.00 9.48 15.95
N ASN A 83 -5.27 8.41 16.24
CA ASN A 83 -4.97 7.99 17.61
C ASN A 83 -3.58 8.43 18.11
N GLY A 84 -2.91 9.32 17.37
CA GLY A 84 -1.62 9.89 17.78
C GLY A 84 -0.50 8.87 17.94
N GLY A 85 -0.58 7.72 17.24
CA GLY A 85 0.38 6.61 17.42
C GLY A 85 1.74 6.84 16.76
N TRP A 86 1.90 7.91 15.98
CA TRP A 86 3.18 8.23 15.37
C TRP A 86 4.13 8.81 16.43
N ARG A 87 5.26 8.14 16.65
CA ARG A 87 6.38 8.75 17.37
C ARG A 87 6.79 9.99 16.57
N LEU A 88 6.64 11.18 17.15
CA LEU A 88 7.20 12.40 16.60
C LEU A 88 8.70 12.14 16.45
N ALA A 89 9.22 12.18 15.23
CA ALA A 89 10.65 12.16 14.99
C ALA A 89 11.23 13.49 15.51
N GLY A 90 11.50 13.56 16.82
CA GLY A 90 12.01 14.78 17.47
C GLY A 90 11.64 14.97 18.93
N ALA A 91 11.81 13.94 19.78
CA ALA A 91 11.96 14.11 21.23
C ALA A 91 13.01 13.12 21.73
#